data_AF-A0A673YR02-F1
#
_entry.id   AF-A0A673YR02-F1
#
_cell.length_a   1.000
_cell.length_b   1.000
_cell.length_c   1.000
_cell.angle_alpha   90.00
_cell.angle_beta   90.00
_cell.angle_gamma   90.00
#
_symmetry.space_group_name_H-M   'P 1'
#
loop_
_entity.id
_entity.type
_entity.pdbx_description
1 polymer ?
#
loop_
_entity_poly.entity_id
_entity_poly.type
_entity_poly.pdbx_seq_one_letter_code
_entity_poly.pdbx_strand_id
1 'polypeptide(L)'
;MAACAIRRGFLTVVSKYNKKHTHRILGVIEGSSGLEVKRPRLPCLACGLPNIQQTRFMSSRNRPEGKVLETVGVFEALKQHGKYETGQLFLHSVFGYRGIVLFPWHARIYDRDIIPPMSDSKPEPPGSHGSKEVKGRTHTYYQVLIDTRDCPHISQRSQTEAVTFLANHDDSRALYAIPGLDYVSHEDILPYNSTEQVPIQHELFERFLMFNPDKTTPAPPFSARDTLKAWQEKNHPWLELSDVHRETTENIRVTVIPFYMGMRDAQNSHVYWWRYCIRLENMGSEVVQLRERHWRIFSLSGTLETVRGRGVVGREPVLSKEQPAFQYSSHVSLQAPSGHMWGTFRIERTDGSHFDVRIPPFSLESNKDDKAPPAGYTF
;
A
#
# COMPACT_ATOMS: atom_id res chain seq x y z
N MET A 1 -29.65 13.04 28.18
CA MET A 1 -29.72 11.58 28.30
C MET A 1 -30.20 10.99 26.99
N ALA A 2 -29.28 10.68 26.08
CA ALA A 2 -29.52 9.82 24.91
C ALA A 2 -28.17 9.19 24.56
N ALA A 3 -28.04 7.90 24.87
CA ALA A 3 -26.83 7.13 24.66
C ALA A 3 -26.71 6.77 23.16
N CYS A 4 -25.62 7.21 22.52
CA CYS A 4 -25.29 6.79 21.16
C CYS A 4 -24.62 5.41 21.22
N ALA A 5 -25.38 4.37 20.88
CA ALA A 5 -24.94 2.98 20.94
C ALA A 5 -24.19 2.59 19.65
N ILE A 6 -22.87 2.46 19.72
CA ILE A 6 -22.09 1.74 18.70
C ILE A 6 -22.28 0.24 18.94
N ARG A 7 -23.29 -0.37 18.31
CA ARG A 7 -23.36 -1.83 18.20
C ARG A 7 -22.43 -2.30 17.08
N ARG A 8 -21.37 -3.03 17.47
CA ARG A 8 -20.50 -3.81 16.60
C ARG A 8 -21.31 -4.90 15.88
N GLY A 9 -21.31 -4.88 14.54
CA GLY A 9 -21.67 -6.04 13.73
C GLY A 9 -20.39 -6.69 13.20
N PHE A 10 -20.03 -7.85 13.76
CA PHE A 10 -19.04 -8.75 13.16
C PHE A 10 -19.72 -9.53 12.03
N LEU A 11 -19.21 -9.43 10.80
CA LEU A 11 -19.55 -10.37 9.74
C LEU A 11 -18.61 -11.58 9.87
N THR A 12 -19.05 -12.61 10.57
CA THR A 12 -18.47 -13.95 10.51
C THR A 12 -19.03 -14.68 9.30
N VAL A 13 -18.24 -14.85 8.25
CA VAL A 13 -18.49 -15.83 7.20
C VAL A 13 -17.84 -17.15 7.63
N VAL A 14 -18.68 -18.11 8.03
CA VAL A 14 -18.27 -19.49 8.33
C VAL A 14 -18.06 -20.22 7.00
N SER A 15 -16.80 -20.41 6.59
CA SER A 15 -16.46 -21.38 5.56
C SER A 15 -16.00 -22.68 6.23
N LYS A 16 -16.87 -23.70 6.19
CA LYS A 16 -16.52 -25.07 6.59
C LYS A 16 -15.59 -25.66 5.53
N TYR A 17 -14.30 -25.78 5.85
CA TYR A 17 -13.39 -26.63 5.09
C TYR A 17 -12.93 -27.82 5.92
N ASN A 18 -13.27 -29.00 5.40
CA ASN A 18 -12.97 -30.31 5.95
C ASN A 18 -11.63 -30.77 5.37
N LYS A 19 -10.62 -31.04 6.20
CA LYS A 19 -9.39 -31.73 5.76
C LYS A 19 -8.96 -32.78 6.78
N LYS A 20 -9.22 -34.04 6.42
CA LYS A 20 -8.51 -35.23 6.91
C LYS A 20 -7.15 -35.30 6.22
N HIS A 21 -6.07 -35.54 6.98
CA HIS A 21 -4.90 -36.38 6.65
C HIS A 21 -3.88 -36.28 7.79
N THR A 22 -3.84 -37.25 8.71
CA THR A 22 -2.87 -38.36 8.76
C THR A 22 -1.40 -37.93 8.77
N HIS A 23 -0.84 -37.90 9.98
CA HIS A 23 0.60 -37.85 10.25
C HIS A 23 1.29 -39.11 9.72
N ARG A 24 2.44 -38.96 9.07
CA ARG A 24 3.40 -40.05 8.88
C ARG A 24 4.80 -39.57 9.24
N ILE A 25 5.30 -40.16 10.32
CA ILE A 25 6.67 -40.18 10.81
C ILE A 25 7.53 -41.03 9.86
N LEU A 26 8.78 -40.64 9.64
CA LEU A 26 9.99 -41.43 9.30
C LEU A 26 11.12 -40.39 9.16
N GLY A 27 12.31 -40.49 9.73
CA GLY A 27 13.09 -41.64 10.20
C GLY A 27 14.52 -41.39 9.72
N VAL A 28 15.41 -41.04 10.64
CA VAL A 28 16.85 -40.81 10.41
C VAL A 28 17.54 -42.14 10.13
N ILE A 29 18.33 -42.24 9.05
CA ILE A 29 19.37 -43.27 8.90
C ILE A 29 20.60 -42.65 8.23
N GLU A 30 21.71 -42.69 8.96
CA GLU A 30 23.09 -42.43 8.52
C GLU A 30 23.60 -43.54 7.61
N GLY A 31 24.50 -43.21 6.68
CA GLY A 31 25.20 -44.20 5.86
C GLY A 31 26.41 -43.59 5.15
N SER A 32 27.59 -43.83 5.72
CA SER A 32 28.92 -43.42 5.29
C SER A 32 29.48 -44.19 4.08
N SER A 33 30.21 -43.48 3.21
CA SER A 33 31.45 -43.87 2.48
C SER A 33 31.63 -42.86 1.33
N GLY A 34 32.74 -42.14 1.15
CA GLY A 34 34.14 -42.46 1.32
C GLY A 34 34.73 -42.73 -0.06
N LEU A 35 35.32 -41.71 -0.71
CA LEU A 35 36.47 -41.83 -1.64
C LEU A 35 36.98 -40.45 -2.07
N GLU A 36 38.22 -40.21 -1.69
CA GLU A 36 39.05 -39.02 -1.88
C GLU A 36 39.93 -39.22 -3.13
N VAL A 37 40.05 -38.21 -4.00
CA VAL A 37 41.13 -38.17 -5.01
C VAL A 37 41.75 -36.77 -5.05
N LYS A 38 43.09 -36.78 -5.00
CA LYS A 38 44.03 -35.70 -4.72
C LYS A 38 44.13 -34.63 -5.84
N ARG A 39 44.51 -33.42 -5.40
CA ARG A 39 44.87 -32.20 -6.17
C ARG A 39 46.16 -32.39 -7.01
N PRO A 40 46.52 -31.44 -7.90
CA PRO A 40 47.29 -30.26 -7.44
C PRO A 40 46.86 -28.92 -8.08
N ARG A 41 47.08 -27.83 -7.33
CA ARG A 41 47.08 -26.43 -7.82
C ARG A 41 48.53 -26.00 -8.06
N LEU A 42 48.80 -25.26 -9.14
CA LEU A 42 49.79 -24.18 -9.19
C LEU A 42 49.34 -23.10 -10.22
N PRO A 43 49.72 -21.82 -10.03
CA PRO A 43 49.14 -20.65 -10.73
C PRO A 43 49.98 -20.22 -11.95
N CYS A 44 49.36 -19.50 -12.89
CA CYS A 44 50.09 -18.76 -13.93
C CYS A 44 49.87 -17.26 -13.75
N LEU A 45 50.98 -16.53 -13.57
CA LEU A 45 51.10 -15.08 -13.65
C LEU A 45 51.48 -14.72 -15.09
N ALA A 46 50.81 -13.71 -15.65
CA ALA A 46 51.04 -13.04 -16.94
C ALA A 46 50.36 -13.65 -18.19
N CYS A 47 49.14 -13.17 -18.50
CA CYS A 47 48.82 -12.52 -19.78
C CYS A 47 47.32 -12.17 -19.92
N GLY A 48 47.05 -10.88 -20.23
CA GLY A 48 45.94 -10.43 -21.08
C GLY A 48 44.49 -10.59 -20.61
N LEU A 49 43.87 -9.48 -20.20
CA LEU A 49 42.41 -9.33 -20.27
C LEU A 49 41.91 -9.65 -21.69
N PRO A 50 40.77 -10.35 -21.81
CA PRO A 50 39.70 -9.75 -22.57
C PRO A 50 38.34 -9.86 -21.87
N ASN A 51 37.64 -8.74 -21.85
CA ASN A 51 36.19 -8.61 -21.97
C ASN A 51 35.34 -9.73 -21.32
N ILE A 52 35.07 -9.61 -20.02
CA ILE A 52 34.04 -10.42 -19.36
C ILE A 52 32.68 -9.92 -19.84
N GLN A 53 32.18 -10.49 -20.93
CA GLN A 53 30.74 -10.64 -21.09
C GLN A 53 30.24 -11.40 -19.86
N GLN A 54 29.44 -10.76 -19.01
CA GLN A 54 28.67 -11.46 -17.99
C GLN A 54 27.65 -12.37 -18.70
N THR A 55 28.09 -13.56 -19.11
CA THR A 55 27.19 -14.65 -19.41
C THR A 55 26.56 -15.09 -18.10
N ARG A 56 25.32 -14.62 -17.84
CA ARG A 56 24.49 -15.21 -16.78
C ARG A 56 24.20 -16.65 -17.17
N PHE A 57 24.95 -17.58 -16.58
CA PHE A 57 24.57 -18.98 -16.57
C PHE A 57 23.28 -19.12 -15.74
N MET A 58 22.13 -19.21 -16.42
CA MET A 58 20.93 -19.73 -15.79
C MET A 58 21.16 -21.22 -15.55
N SER A 59 21.59 -21.56 -14.33
CA SER A 59 21.72 -22.95 -13.90
C SER A 59 20.33 -23.57 -13.76
N SER A 60 19.79 -24.07 -14.88
CA SER A 60 18.73 -25.07 -14.91
C SER A 60 19.34 -26.44 -14.56
N ARG A 61 19.74 -26.61 -13.30
CA ARG A 61 20.06 -27.94 -12.78
C ARG A 61 19.35 -28.16 -11.46
N ASN A 62 18.33 -29.00 -11.57
CA ASN A 62 17.52 -29.63 -10.52
C ASN A 62 16.35 -28.79 -9.99
N ARG A 63 15.23 -28.78 -10.73
CA ARG A 63 13.90 -28.68 -10.12
C ARG A 63 13.11 -29.96 -10.42
N PRO A 64 12.48 -30.59 -9.41
CA PRO A 64 11.45 -31.60 -9.66
C PRO A 64 10.25 -30.88 -10.29
N GLU A 65 9.73 -31.46 -11.38
CA GLU A 65 8.59 -31.01 -12.19
C GLU A 65 8.84 -29.80 -13.12
N GLY A 66 9.15 -30.09 -14.40
CA GLY A 66 8.57 -29.53 -15.64
C GLY A 66 8.23 -28.03 -15.82
N LYS A 67 8.55 -27.14 -14.90
CA LYS A 67 8.18 -25.72 -14.97
C LYS A 67 9.20 -24.96 -15.82
N VAL A 68 8.84 -24.71 -17.07
CA VAL A 68 9.53 -23.77 -17.96
C VAL A 68 9.21 -22.35 -17.49
N LEU A 69 10.24 -21.53 -17.26
CA LEU A 69 10.05 -20.11 -16.98
C LEU A 69 9.82 -19.38 -18.30
N GLU A 70 8.79 -18.53 -18.35
CA GLU A 70 8.47 -17.69 -19.50
C GLU A 70 8.83 -16.24 -19.20
N THR A 71 9.38 -15.55 -20.20
CA THR A 71 9.66 -14.12 -20.11
C THR A 71 8.36 -13.35 -20.30
N VAL A 72 7.86 -12.74 -19.21
CA VAL A 72 6.66 -11.89 -19.23
C VAL A 72 6.96 -10.41 -19.48
N GLY A 73 8.22 -9.99 -19.38
CA GLY A 73 8.62 -8.61 -19.59
C GLY A 73 10.08 -8.29 -19.24
N VAL A 74 10.51 -7.06 -19.52
CA VAL A 74 11.88 -6.57 -19.26
C VAL A 74 11.82 -5.31 -18.40
N PHE A 75 12.59 -5.28 -17.31
CA PHE A 75 12.67 -4.11 -16.44
C PHE A 75 13.23 -2.88 -17.16
N GLU A 76 12.68 -1.73 -16.83
CA GLU A 76 13.12 -0.42 -17.27
C GLU A 76 13.89 0.29 -16.14
N ALA A 77 14.63 1.34 -16.50
CA ALA A 77 15.28 2.19 -15.52
C ALA A 77 14.24 3.00 -14.73
N LEU A 78 14.47 3.14 -13.42
CA LEU A 78 13.65 4.00 -12.57
C LEU A 78 13.72 5.45 -13.06
N LYS A 79 12.57 6.10 -13.19
CA LYS A 79 12.52 7.53 -13.52
C LYS A 79 12.94 8.33 -12.28
N GLN A 80 14.08 9.02 -12.36
CA GLN A 80 14.48 9.99 -11.33
C GLN A 80 13.75 11.33 -11.49
N HIS A 81 13.35 11.64 -12.71
CA HIS A 81 12.68 12.88 -13.09
C HIS A 81 11.50 12.57 -14.01
N GLY A 82 10.45 13.38 -13.92
CA GLY A 82 9.23 13.19 -14.70
C GLY A 82 8.28 12.15 -14.08
N LYS A 83 7.21 11.84 -14.80
CA LYS A 83 6.14 10.95 -14.33
C LYS A 83 6.10 9.67 -15.15
N TYR A 84 5.61 8.59 -14.54
CA TYR A 84 5.14 7.44 -15.29
C TYR A 84 3.87 7.81 -16.06
N GLU A 85 3.74 7.27 -17.27
CA GLU A 85 2.62 7.53 -18.16
C GLU A 85 1.48 6.54 -17.89
N THR A 86 0.26 6.91 -18.29
CA THR A 86 -0.86 5.96 -18.37
C THR A 86 -0.46 4.76 -19.20
N GLY A 87 -0.69 3.56 -18.67
CA GLY A 87 -0.31 2.31 -19.32
C GLY A 87 1.04 1.74 -18.89
N GLN A 88 1.83 2.45 -18.07
CA GLN A 88 3.09 1.91 -17.57
C GLN A 88 2.85 0.66 -16.73
N LEU A 89 3.42 -0.47 -17.15
CA LEU A 89 3.46 -1.68 -16.34
C LEU A 89 4.54 -1.55 -15.26
N PHE A 90 4.26 -2.11 -14.08
CA PHE A 90 5.21 -2.10 -12.98
C PHE A 90 5.03 -3.29 -12.05
N LEU A 91 6.10 -3.62 -11.33
CA LEU A 91 6.03 -4.42 -10.11
C LEU A 91 6.07 -3.48 -8.91
N HIS A 92 5.19 -3.67 -7.93
CA HIS A 92 5.24 -2.89 -6.71
C HIS A 92 6.52 -3.24 -5.94
N SER A 93 7.36 -2.24 -5.63
CA SER A 93 8.69 -2.46 -5.05
C SER A 93 8.67 -3.18 -3.70
N VAL A 94 7.62 -2.94 -2.91
CA VAL A 94 7.43 -3.57 -1.59
C VAL A 94 6.52 -4.81 -1.61
N PHE A 95 5.32 -4.73 -2.22
CA PHE A 95 4.36 -5.83 -2.22
C PHE A 95 4.50 -6.81 -3.39
N GLY A 96 5.35 -6.52 -4.37
CA GLY A 96 5.73 -7.45 -5.44
C GLY A 96 4.65 -7.79 -6.47
N TYR A 97 3.46 -7.17 -6.42
CA TYR A 97 2.39 -7.43 -7.39
C TYR A 97 2.63 -6.71 -8.71
N ARG A 98 2.11 -7.28 -9.80
CA ARG A 98 2.02 -6.62 -11.11
C ARG A 98 0.90 -5.60 -11.11
N GLY A 99 1.18 -4.43 -11.65
CA GLY A 99 0.16 -3.41 -11.85
C GLY A 99 0.39 -2.59 -13.10
N ILE A 100 -0.59 -1.74 -13.39
CA ILE A 100 -0.54 -0.77 -14.48
C ILE A 100 -1.01 0.60 -14.02
N VAL A 101 -0.28 1.63 -14.42
CA VAL A 101 -0.58 3.02 -14.09
C VAL A 101 -1.80 3.51 -14.87
N LEU A 102 -2.78 4.08 -14.16
CA LEU A 102 -3.94 4.72 -14.77
C LEU A 102 -3.67 6.20 -15.02
N PHE A 103 -3.39 6.97 -13.96
CA PHE A 103 -3.03 8.39 -14.07
C PHE A 103 -2.30 8.88 -12.80
N PRO A 104 -1.45 9.91 -12.94
CA PRO A 104 -0.79 10.54 -11.80
C PRO A 104 -1.74 11.50 -11.07
N TRP A 105 -1.46 11.73 -9.78
CA TRP A 105 -1.92 12.89 -9.04
C TRP A 105 -0.77 13.49 -8.22
N HIS A 106 -0.97 14.68 -7.67
CA HIS A 106 -0.02 15.29 -6.75
C HIS A 106 -0.60 15.29 -5.34
N ALA A 107 0.13 14.70 -4.40
CA ALA A 107 -0.21 14.75 -2.98
C ALA A 107 0.85 15.57 -2.25
N ARG A 108 0.42 16.30 -1.22
CA ARG A 108 1.35 16.99 -0.33
C ARG A 108 1.78 16.00 0.75
N ILE A 109 3.08 15.71 0.85
CA ILE A 109 3.63 14.84 1.88
C ILE A 109 4.13 15.68 3.05
N TYR A 110 3.58 15.43 4.23
CA TYR A 110 4.08 15.89 5.53
C TYR A 110 4.90 14.77 6.16
N ASP A 111 6.20 14.80 5.87
CA ASP A 111 7.15 13.83 6.41
C ASP A 111 7.83 14.39 7.66
N ARG A 112 7.51 13.79 8.82
CA ARG A 112 8.06 14.15 10.12
C ARG A 112 9.49 13.66 10.32
N ASP A 113 9.99 12.78 9.44
CA ASP A 113 11.35 12.25 9.51
C ASP A 113 12.38 13.25 8.93
N ILE A 114 11.92 14.22 8.15
CA ILE A 114 12.77 15.25 7.55
C ILE A 114 12.94 16.40 8.55
N ILE A 115 14.11 16.48 9.17
CA ILE A 115 14.51 17.67 9.93
C ILE A 115 14.72 18.81 8.91
N PRO A 116 14.05 19.97 9.04
CA PRO A 116 14.34 21.12 8.20
C PRO A 116 15.83 21.49 8.32
N PRO A 117 16.51 21.89 7.24
CA PRO A 117 17.84 22.46 7.37
C PRO A 117 17.78 23.62 8.37
N MET A 118 18.72 23.66 9.32
CA MET A 118 18.81 24.69 10.35
C MET A 118 19.01 26.06 9.68
N SER A 119 17.93 26.78 9.40
CA SER A 119 17.95 28.19 9.03
C SER A 119 17.00 28.94 9.96
N ASP A 120 17.60 29.72 10.87
CA ASP A 120 17.06 30.82 11.67
C ASP A 120 15.74 30.61 12.44
N SER A 121 15.66 29.60 13.30
CA SER A 121 14.66 29.61 14.39
C SER A 121 15.21 30.33 15.62
N LYS A 122 14.69 31.53 15.91
CA LYS A 122 14.82 32.20 17.22
C LYS A 122 14.43 31.23 18.35
N PRO A 123 15.06 31.32 19.54
CA PRO A 123 14.71 30.45 20.65
C PRO A 123 13.26 30.68 21.09
N GLU A 124 12.46 29.61 21.13
CA GLU A 124 11.09 29.66 21.66
C GLU A 124 11.09 29.85 23.19
N PRO A 125 10.11 30.61 23.75
CA PRO A 125 9.96 30.75 25.20
C PRO A 125 9.53 29.43 25.86
N PRO A 126 9.91 29.20 27.13
CA PRO A 126 9.60 27.96 27.85
C PRO A 126 8.10 27.88 28.14
N GLY A 127 7.40 26.92 27.51
CA GLY A 127 5.97 26.69 27.70
C GLY A 127 5.18 26.26 26.45
N SER A 128 5.79 26.30 25.26
CA SER A 128 5.19 25.83 24.01
C SER A 128 5.31 24.31 23.88
N HIS A 129 4.20 23.57 23.85
CA HIS A 129 4.20 22.18 23.41
C HIS A 129 4.51 22.16 21.91
N GLY A 130 5.79 22.04 21.57
CA GLY A 130 6.32 22.22 20.23
C GLY A 130 5.75 21.26 19.18
N SER A 131 4.65 21.65 18.54
CA SER A 131 4.30 21.13 17.22
C SER A 131 5.23 21.80 16.21
N LYS A 132 6.40 21.20 15.96
CA LYS A 132 7.23 21.62 14.81
C LYS A 132 6.37 21.56 13.56
N GLU A 133 6.16 22.71 12.92
CA GLU A 133 5.40 22.80 11.69
C GLU A 133 6.16 22.04 10.59
N VAL A 134 5.54 20.97 10.07
CA VAL A 134 6.15 20.15 9.02
C VAL A 134 5.81 20.77 7.68
N LYS A 135 6.82 21.23 6.94
CA LYS A 135 6.60 21.80 5.60
C LYS A 135 6.26 20.69 4.61
N GLY A 136 5.01 20.70 4.12
CA GLY A 136 4.55 19.75 3.11
C GLY A 136 5.31 19.89 1.78
N ARG A 137 5.72 18.76 1.19
CA ARG A 137 6.36 18.70 -0.14
C ARG A 137 5.47 17.97 -1.13
N THR A 138 5.24 18.54 -2.29
CA THR A 138 4.46 17.91 -3.37
C THR A 138 5.21 16.71 -3.93
N HIS A 139 4.57 15.53 -3.91
CA HIS A 139 5.06 14.31 -4.54
C HIS A 139 4.03 13.74 -5.50
N THR A 140 4.49 13.02 -6.52
CA THR A 140 3.60 12.33 -7.46
C THR A 140 3.23 10.95 -6.92
N TYR A 141 1.94 10.69 -6.92
CA TYR A 141 1.33 9.38 -6.67
C TYR A 141 0.54 8.97 -7.90
N TYR A 142 0.14 7.71 -7.94
CA TYR A 142 -0.54 7.12 -9.08
C TYR A 142 -1.74 6.33 -8.60
N GLN A 143 -2.87 6.50 -9.29
CA GLN A 143 -3.92 5.51 -9.26
C GLN A 143 -3.55 4.38 -10.21
N VAL A 144 -3.70 3.13 -9.76
CA VAL A 144 -3.24 1.94 -10.49
C VAL A 144 -4.28 0.84 -10.45
N LEU A 145 -4.16 -0.11 -11.39
CA LEU A 145 -4.81 -1.41 -11.30
C LEU A 145 -3.78 -2.48 -10.90
N ILE A 146 -4.18 -3.38 -10.02
CA ILE A 146 -3.46 -4.57 -9.59
C ILE A 146 -3.90 -5.75 -10.45
N ASP A 147 -2.96 -6.59 -10.85
CA ASP A 147 -3.26 -7.88 -11.47
C ASP A 147 -3.94 -8.81 -10.45
N THR A 148 -5.15 -9.25 -10.77
CA THR A 148 -5.97 -10.10 -9.88
C THR A 148 -5.33 -11.45 -9.59
N ARG A 149 -4.42 -11.95 -10.43
CA ARG A 149 -3.64 -13.17 -10.19
C ARG A 149 -2.71 -13.05 -8.98
N ASP A 150 -2.26 -11.83 -8.69
CA ASP A 150 -1.33 -11.56 -7.59
C ASP A 150 -2.06 -11.31 -6.26
N CYS A 151 -3.32 -10.88 -6.29
CA CYS A 151 -4.11 -10.56 -5.10
C CYS A 151 -4.07 -11.63 -3.98
N PRO A 152 -4.21 -12.95 -4.26
CA PRO A 152 -4.10 -13.98 -3.22
C PRO A 152 -2.72 -14.08 -2.56
N HIS A 153 -1.68 -13.58 -3.24
CA HIS A 153 -0.29 -13.64 -2.80
C HIS A 153 0.15 -12.38 -2.05
N ILE A 154 -0.62 -11.29 -2.11
CA ILE A 154 -0.41 -10.07 -1.32
C ILE A 154 -0.94 -10.27 0.10
N SER A 155 -0.44 -11.30 0.79
CA SER A 155 -0.92 -11.69 2.13
C SER A 155 -0.73 -10.60 3.19
N GLN A 156 0.11 -9.60 2.91
CA GLN A 156 0.37 -8.44 3.75
C GLN A 156 -0.61 -7.27 3.52
N ARG A 157 -1.61 -7.45 2.66
CA ARG A 157 -2.70 -6.50 2.47
C ARG A 157 -3.99 -7.08 3.06
N SER A 158 -4.60 -6.40 4.02
CA SER A 158 -5.79 -6.94 4.70
C SER A 158 -7.09 -6.76 3.90
N GLN A 159 -7.09 -5.92 2.86
CA GLN A 159 -8.22 -5.66 1.98
C GLN A 159 -7.69 -5.39 0.57
N THR A 160 -8.06 -6.23 -0.41
CA THR A 160 -7.80 -5.99 -1.84
C THR A 160 -8.67 -4.85 -2.41
N GLU A 161 -9.62 -4.38 -1.61
CA GLU A 161 -10.53 -3.26 -1.85
C GLU A 161 -9.91 -1.96 -1.35
N ALA A 162 -8.76 -1.57 -1.91
CA ALA A 162 -8.04 -0.39 -1.41
C ALA A 162 -8.83 0.90 -1.66
N VAL A 163 -9.75 0.92 -2.64
CA VAL A 163 -10.60 2.06 -2.98
C VAL A 163 -12.07 1.75 -2.76
N THR A 164 -12.66 2.48 -1.82
CA THR A 164 -14.08 2.42 -1.48
C THR A 164 -14.74 3.79 -1.66
N PHE A 165 -16.01 3.76 -2.07
CA PHE A 165 -16.90 4.89 -2.26
C PHE A 165 -18.15 4.74 -1.39
N LEU A 166 -18.78 5.86 -1.10
CA LEU A 166 -20.06 5.88 -0.41
C LEU A 166 -21.17 5.56 -1.43
N ALA A 167 -21.99 4.54 -1.16
CA ALA A 167 -23.14 4.25 -2.03
C ALA A 167 -24.22 5.34 -1.94
N ASN A 168 -25.04 5.47 -2.98
CA ASN A 168 -26.18 6.39 -2.99
C ASN A 168 -27.33 5.92 -2.06
N HIS A 169 -28.25 6.84 -1.78
CA HIS A 169 -29.20 6.90 -0.67
C HIS A 169 -30.08 5.67 -0.33
N ASP A 170 -30.17 4.63 -1.17
CA ASP A 170 -31.09 3.50 -0.91
C ASP A 170 -30.58 2.46 0.09
N ASP A 171 -29.27 2.41 0.36
CA ASP A 171 -28.71 1.51 1.37
C ASP A 171 -27.82 2.26 2.37
N SER A 172 -28.41 2.58 3.53
CA SER A 172 -27.94 3.55 4.53
C SER A 172 -26.52 3.32 5.08
N ARG A 173 -25.88 2.18 4.76
CA ARG A 173 -24.49 1.85 5.14
C ARG A 173 -23.65 1.18 4.06
N ALA A 174 -24.16 1.02 2.84
CA ALA A 174 -23.38 0.35 1.80
C ALA A 174 -22.16 1.21 1.40
N LEU A 175 -20.98 0.59 1.48
CA LEU A 175 -19.75 1.08 0.88
C LEU A 175 -19.52 0.24 -0.38
N TYR A 176 -19.28 0.89 -1.51
CA TYR A 176 -18.93 0.20 -2.74
C TYR A 176 -17.41 0.21 -2.90
N ALA A 177 -16.80 -0.96 -3.05
CA ALA A 177 -15.39 -1.08 -3.32
C ALA A 177 -15.14 -1.36 -4.81
N ILE A 178 -14.01 -0.89 -5.32
CA ILE A 178 -13.46 -1.37 -6.60
C ILE A 178 -12.26 -2.26 -6.25
N PRO A 179 -12.43 -3.59 -6.25
CA PRO A 179 -11.32 -4.52 -6.03
C PRO A 179 -10.21 -4.27 -7.05
N GLY A 180 -8.96 -4.41 -6.62
CA GLY A 180 -7.80 -4.30 -7.51
C GLY A 180 -7.41 -2.88 -7.91
N LEU A 181 -8.16 -1.86 -7.50
CA LEU A 181 -7.77 -0.46 -7.66
C LEU A 181 -6.96 -0.02 -6.45
N ASP A 182 -5.87 0.71 -6.66
CA ASP A 182 -4.95 1.10 -5.58
C ASP A 182 -4.24 2.44 -5.83
N TYR A 183 -3.54 2.93 -4.81
CA TYR A 183 -2.72 4.14 -4.87
C TYR A 183 -1.28 3.83 -4.48
N VAL A 184 -0.34 4.18 -5.35
CA VAL A 184 1.09 3.91 -5.15
C VAL A 184 1.89 5.19 -5.27
N SER A 185 2.98 5.29 -4.51
CA SER A 185 3.91 6.40 -4.65
C SER A 185 4.80 6.19 -5.90
N HIS A 186 5.47 7.26 -6.33
CA HIS A 186 6.46 7.13 -7.41
C HIS A 186 7.58 6.12 -7.10
N GLU A 187 7.97 6.00 -5.84
CA GLU A 187 9.04 5.10 -5.37
C GLU A 187 8.58 3.63 -5.29
N ASP A 188 7.28 3.38 -5.34
CA ASP A 188 6.71 2.03 -5.33
C ASP A 188 6.73 1.35 -6.71
N ILE A 189 7.04 2.10 -7.77
CA ILE A 189 6.96 1.63 -9.16
C ILE A 189 8.33 1.09 -9.61
N LEU A 190 8.42 -0.22 -9.82
CA LEU A 190 9.51 -0.85 -10.60
C LEU A 190 9.02 -1.06 -12.04
N PRO A 191 9.31 -0.14 -12.97
CA PRO A 191 8.75 -0.17 -14.31
C PRO A 191 9.30 -1.35 -15.11
N TYR A 192 8.46 -1.96 -15.94
CA TYR A 192 8.87 -2.95 -16.93
C TYR A 192 8.02 -2.82 -18.20
N ASN A 193 8.48 -3.40 -19.30
CA ASN A 193 7.71 -3.52 -20.54
C ASN A 193 7.33 -4.98 -20.81
N SER A 194 6.25 -5.18 -21.55
CA SER A 194 5.80 -6.48 -22.03
C SER A 194 5.31 -6.35 -23.47
N THR A 195 5.40 -7.45 -24.22
CA THR A 195 4.81 -7.57 -25.57
C THR A 195 3.38 -8.11 -25.54
N GLU A 196 2.88 -8.49 -24.37
CA GLU A 196 1.51 -8.98 -24.20
C GLU A 196 0.49 -7.85 -24.46
N GLN A 197 -0.59 -8.17 -25.18
CA GLN A 197 -1.68 -7.23 -25.42
C GLN A 197 -2.56 -7.05 -24.16
N VAL A 198 -2.62 -8.08 -23.31
CA VAL A 198 -3.39 -8.09 -22.05
C VAL A 198 -2.48 -8.54 -20.89
N PRO A 199 -1.48 -7.71 -20.50
CA PRO A 199 -0.50 -8.05 -19.48
C PRO A 199 -1.07 -8.11 -18.06
N ILE A 200 -2.21 -7.46 -17.81
CA ILE A 200 -2.86 -7.37 -16.50
C ILE A 200 -4.25 -8.01 -16.55
N GLN A 201 -4.47 -9.02 -15.72
CA GLN A 201 -5.79 -9.62 -15.58
C GLN A 201 -6.66 -8.80 -14.60
N HIS A 202 -7.56 -7.98 -15.12
CA HIS A 202 -8.48 -7.16 -14.33
C HIS A 202 -9.71 -6.74 -15.15
N GLU A 203 -10.91 -6.72 -14.54
CA GLU A 203 -12.18 -6.38 -15.25
C GLU A 203 -12.13 -4.99 -15.90
N LEU A 204 -11.54 -4.02 -15.20
CA LEU A 204 -11.41 -2.63 -15.70
C LEU A 204 -10.30 -2.43 -16.74
N PHE A 205 -9.44 -3.43 -17.02
CA PHE A 205 -8.27 -3.25 -17.89
C PHE A 205 -8.68 -2.80 -19.30
N GLU A 206 -9.46 -3.62 -20.00
CA GLU A 206 -9.92 -3.31 -21.36
C GLU A 206 -10.96 -2.19 -21.38
N ARG A 207 -11.64 -1.94 -20.26
CA ARG A 207 -12.54 -0.80 -20.14
C ARG A 207 -11.77 0.50 -20.15
N PHE A 208 -10.62 0.59 -19.47
CA PHE A 208 -9.86 1.82 -19.31
C PHE A 208 -8.75 2.01 -20.34
N LEU A 209 -8.19 0.95 -20.88
CA LEU A 209 -6.98 1.00 -21.70
C LEU A 209 -7.21 0.37 -23.07
N MET A 210 -6.50 0.90 -24.06
CA MET A 210 -6.48 0.40 -25.43
C MET A 210 -5.03 0.13 -25.81
N PHE A 211 -4.76 -1.08 -26.32
CA PHE A 211 -3.45 -1.45 -26.84
C PHE A 211 -3.22 -0.77 -28.19
N ASN A 212 -2.10 -0.06 -28.31
CA ASN A 212 -1.69 0.65 -29.52
C ASN A 212 -0.33 0.14 -29.98
N PRO A 213 -0.26 -0.71 -31.03
CA PRO A 213 1.00 -1.29 -31.51
C PRO A 213 1.96 -0.25 -32.09
N ASP A 214 1.45 0.91 -32.53
CA ASP A 214 2.25 1.97 -33.12
C ASP A 214 3.07 2.75 -32.09
N LYS A 215 2.74 2.63 -30.79
CA LYS A 215 3.55 3.20 -29.71
C LYS A 215 4.79 2.35 -29.50
N THR A 216 5.95 2.93 -29.77
CA THR A 216 7.26 2.31 -29.53
C THR A 216 7.82 2.73 -28.18
N THR A 217 8.62 1.85 -27.57
CA THR A 217 9.43 2.17 -26.38
C THR A 217 10.26 3.44 -26.65
N PRO A 218 10.31 4.41 -25.72
CA PRO A 218 10.10 4.25 -24.27
C PRO A 218 8.67 4.52 -23.76
N ALA A 219 7.70 4.79 -24.63
CA ALA A 219 6.32 5.02 -24.21
C ALA A 219 5.57 3.70 -24.03
N PRO A 220 4.70 3.55 -23.01
CA PRO A 220 3.89 2.34 -22.85
C PRO A 220 2.94 2.14 -24.04
N PRO A 221 2.75 0.90 -24.53
CA PRO A 221 1.91 0.61 -25.70
C PRO A 221 0.40 0.67 -25.40
N PHE A 222 -0.02 1.43 -24.39
CA PHE A 222 -1.40 1.60 -24.00
C PHE A 222 -1.80 3.08 -24.03
N SER A 223 -3.05 3.36 -24.38
CA SER A 223 -3.66 4.69 -24.26
C SER A 223 -4.95 4.65 -23.46
N ALA A 224 -5.25 5.75 -22.77
CA ALA A 224 -6.51 5.94 -22.07
C ALA A 224 -7.70 5.92 -23.04
N ARG A 225 -8.69 5.09 -22.76
CA ARG A 225 -10.03 5.18 -23.36
C ARG A 225 -10.81 6.34 -22.73
N ASP A 226 -11.90 6.76 -23.35
CA ASP A 226 -12.72 7.87 -22.84
C ASP A 226 -13.38 7.56 -21.49
N THR A 227 -13.65 6.29 -21.23
CA THR A 227 -14.05 5.75 -19.92
C THR A 227 -13.04 6.06 -18.82
N LEU A 228 -11.73 5.93 -19.09
CA LEU A 228 -10.69 6.27 -18.12
C LEU A 228 -10.57 7.77 -17.93
N LYS A 229 -10.71 8.55 -19.01
CA LYS A 229 -10.71 10.02 -18.93
C LYS A 229 -11.88 10.52 -18.09
N ALA A 230 -13.10 10.05 -18.35
CA ALA A 230 -14.28 10.37 -17.57
C ALA A 230 -14.14 9.96 -16.10
N TRP A 231 -13.57 8.78 -15.86
CA TRP A 231 -13.25 8.33 -14.51
C TRP A 231 -12.24 9.25 -13.82
N GLN A 232 -11.17 9.65 -14.51
CA GLN A 232 -10.17 10.58 -13.99
C GLN A 232 -10.79 11.94 -13.66
N GLU A 233 -11.55 12.54 -14.58
CA GLU A 233 -12.23 13.83 -14.37
C GLU A 233 -13.14 13.81 -13.14
N LYS A 234 -13.85 12.70 -12.90
CA LYS A 234 -14.74 12.54 -11.76
C LYS A 234 -14.00 12.32 -10.44
N ASN A 235 -12.90 11.59 -10.45
CA ASN A 235 -12.18 11.17 -9.23
C ASN A 235 -11.07 12.13 -8.82
N HIS A 236 -10.37 12.76 -9.77
CA HIS A 236 -9.19 13.59 -9.51
C HIS A 236 -9.40 14.69 -8.46
N PRO A 237 -10.53 15.44 -8.45
CA PRO A 237 -10.75 16.48 -7.44
C PRO A 237 -10.78 15.96 -5.99
N TRP A 238 -11.22 14.71 -5.79
CA TRP A 238 -11.32 14.09 -4.47
C TRP A 238 -9.96 13.61 -3.94
N LEU A 239 -9.04 13.38 -4.87
CA LEU A 239 -7.69 12.91 -4.59
C LEU A 239 -6.78 14.09 -4.22
N GLU A 240 -7.07 15.29 -4.73
CA GLU A 240 -6.37 16.53 -4.34
C GLU A 240 -6.59 16.89 -2.86
N LEU A 241 -7.64 16.39 -2.22
CA LEU A 241 -7.87 16.53 -0.78
C LEU A 241 -7.01 15.58 0.07
N SER A 242 -6.31 14.64 -0.57
CA SER A 242 -5.62 13.54 0.10
C SER A 242 -4.15 13.90 0.33
N ASP A 243 -3.90 14.57 1.46
CA ASP A 243 -2.54 14.77 1.97
C ASP A 243 -1.95 13.45 2.50
N VAL A 244 -0.62 13.31 2.43
CA VAL A 244 0.09 12.12 2.90
C VAL A 244 0.86 12.47 4.16
N HIS A 245 0.71 11.69 5.21
CA HIS A 245 1.37 11.91 6.49
C HIS A 245 2.29 10.74 6.81
N ARG A 246 3.56 11.03 7.13
CA ARG A 246 4.57 10.02 7.38
C ARG A 246 5.37 10.33 8.64
N GLU A 247 5.58 9.33 9.49
CA GLU A 247 6.43 9.40 10.68
C GLU A 247 7.03 8.02 10.96
N THR A 248 8.30 8.00 11.35
CA THR A 248 9.03 6.80 11.75
C THR A 248 9.31 6.83 13.25
N THR A 249 8.94 5.76 13.95
CA THR A 249 9.27 5.54 15.36
C THR A 249 9.96 4.18 15.50
N GLU A 250 11.17 4.15 16.05
CA GLU A 250 11.94 2.92 16.29
C GLU A 250 12.02 2.01 15.04
N ASN A 251 12.39 2.60 13.90
CA ASN A 251 12.47 1.96 12.58
C ASN A 251 11.13 1.46 12.00
N ILE A 252 10.00 1.72 12.64
CA ILE A 252 8.68 1.44 12.08
C ILE A 252 8.13 2.73 11.49
N ARG A 253 8.02 2.77 10.16
CA ARG A 253 7.47 3.89 9.41
C ARG A 253 5.98 3.68 9.22
N VAL A 254 5.20 4.70 9.57
CA VAL A 254 3.76 4.74 9.35
C VAL A 254 3.47 5.81 8.31
N THR A 255 2.84 5.41 7.20
CA THR A 255 2.31 6.33 6.18
C THR A 255 0.79 6.27 6.20
N VAL A 256 0.13 7.43 6.25
CA VAL A 256 -1.32 7.58 6.27
C VAL A 256 -1.76 8.45 5.10
N ILE A 257 -2.82 8.02 4.40
CA ILE A 257 -3.49 8.81 3.36
C ILE A 257 -5.01 8.79 3.64
N PRO A 258 -5.63 9.90 4.07
CA PRO A 258 -7.07 10.03 4.19
C PRO A 258 -7.70 10.36 2.83
N PHE A 259 -8.90 9.84 2.61
CA PHE A 259 -9.71 10.01 1.41
C PHE A 259 -11.13 10.36 1.82
N TYR A 260 -11.58 11.56 1.48
CA TYR A 260 -12.97 11.93 1.69
C TYR A 260 -13.89 11.11 0.77
N MET A 261 -14.90 10.48 1.36
CA MET A 261 -15.84 9.59 0.66
C MET A 261 -17.21 10.22 0.48
N GLY A 262 -17.50 11.32 1.16
CA GLY A 262 -18.78 12.02 1.07
C GLY A 262 -19.50 12.20 2.37
N MET A 263 -20.71 12.74 2.23
CA MET A 263 -21.61 13.05 3.32
C MET A 263 -22.95 12.36 3.07
N ARG A 264 -23.61 11.96 4.16
CA ARG A 264 -25.00 11.51 4.16
C ARG A 264 -25.81 12.32 5.15
N ASP A 265 -27.05 12.59 4.77
CA ASP A 265 -28.04 13.14 5.69
C ASP A 265 -28.52 12.05 6.64
N ALA A 266 -28.53 12.37 7.92
CA ALA A 266 -29.00 11.54 9.00
C ALA A 266 -30.01 12.33 9.83
N GLN A 267 -31.30 12.19 9.49
CA GLN A 267 -32.44 12.87 10.09
C GLN A 267 -32.25 14.40 10.22
N ASN A 268 -31.55 14.86 11.27
CA ASN A 268 -31.31 16.28 11.57
C ASN A 268 -29.81 16.64 11.61
N SER A 269 -28.93 15.79 11.07
CA SER A 269 -27.49 15.99 11.08
C SER A 269 -26.85 15.45 9.81
N HIS A 270 -25.64 15.92 9.52
CA HIS A 270 -24.82 15.41 8.44
C HIS A 270 -23.74 14.48 9.01
N VAL A 271 -23.56 13.32 8.37
CA VAL A 271 -22.49 12.37 8.69
C VAL A 271 -21.53 12.33 7.52
N TYR A 272 -20.30 12.76 7.78
CA TYR A 272 -19.20 12.80 6.83
C TYR A 272 -18.36 11.54 6.97
N TRP A 273 -17.89 10.97 5.86
CA TRP A 273 -17.18 9.70 5.79
C TRP A 273 -15.82 9.89 5.15
N TRP A 274 -14.81 9.27 5.74
CA TRP A 274 -13.48 9.14 5.17
C TRP A 274 -13.01 7.69 5.22
N ARG A 275 -12.28 7.29 4.19
CA ARG A 275 -11.40 6.11 4.25
C ARG A 275 -9.99 6.60 4.53
N TYR A 276 -9.21 5.83 5.26
CA TYR A 276 -7.77 6.04 5.36
C TYR A 276 -7.04 4.78 4.93
N CYS A 277 -5.96 4.96 4.17
CA CYS A 277 -4.98 3.92 3.88
C CYS A 277 -3.80 4.10 4.83
N ILE A 278 -3.43 3.03 5.54
CA ILE A 278 -2.26 3.00 6.41
C ILE A 278 -1.31 1.92 5.95
N ARG A 279 -0.06 2.32 5.75
CA ARG A 279 1.06 1.43 5.49
C ARG A 279 2.03 1.47 6.66
N LEU A 280 2.30 0.31 7.24
CA LEU A 280 3.38 0.10 8.20
C LEU A 280 4.56 -0.54 7.48
N GLU A 281 5.75 -0.04 7.72
CA GLU A 281 6.99 -0.57 7.16
C GLU A 281 8.03 -0.72 8.25
N ASN A 282 8.61 -1.92 8.36
CA ASN A 282 9.75 -2.18 9.21
C ASN A 282 11.03 -1.91 8.41
N MET A 283 11.65 -0.77 8.73
CA MET A 283 12.94 -0.33 8.18
C MET A 283 14.13 -0.97 8.92
N GLY A 284 13.86 -1.70 10.01
CA GLY A 284 14.84 -2.39 10.82
C GLY A 284 15.05 -3.85 10.41
N SER A 285 15.94 -4.52 11.13
CA SER A 285 16.20 -5.96 10.96
C SER A 285 15.46 -6.85 11.94
N GLU A 286 14.95 -6.29 13.03
CA GLU A 286 14.28 -7.02 14.10
C GLU A 286 12.85 -7.38 13.69
N VAL A 287 12.42 -8.60 14.05
CA VAL A 287 11.03 -9.01 13.84
C VAL A 287 10.16 -8.38 14.91
N VAL A 288 9.07 -7.76 14.48
CA VAL A 288 8.10 -7.12 15.37
C VAL A 288 6.66 -7.49 15.00
N GLN A 289 5.74 -7.39 15.94
CA GLN A 289 4.33 -7.67 15.71
C GLN A 289 3.44 -6.54 16.23
N LEU A 290 2.49 -6.09 15.39
CA LEU A 290 1.46 -5.16 15.83
C LEU A 290 0.44 -5.88 16.70
N ARG A 291 0.23 -5.38 17.92
CA ARG A 291 -0.70 -5.95 18.90
C ARG A 291 -1.94 -5.13 19.14
N GLU A 292 -1.79 -3.82 19.28
CA GLU A 292 -2.89 -2.95 19.67
C GLU A 292 -2.88 -1.67 18.84
N ARG A 293 -4.06 -1.09 18.64
CA ARG A 293 -4.24 0.26 18.10
C ARG A 293 -4.90 1.13 19.15
N HIS A 294 -4.47 2.38 19.21
CA HIS A 294 -5.06 3.40 20.04
C HIS A 294 -5.20 4.69 19.23
N TRP A 295 -6.44 5.01 18.87
CA TRP A 295 -6.82 6.18 18.09
C TRP A 295 -7.39 7.28 18.97
N ARG A 296 -7.09 8.51 18.61
CA ARG A 296 -7.71 9.74 19.11
C ARG A 296 -8.25 10.49 17.90
N ILE A 297 -9.54 10.83 17.97
CA ILE A 297 -10.29 11.43 16.87
C ILE A 297 -10.92 12.69 17.44
N PHE A 298 -10.51 13.84 16.93
CA PHE A 298 -11.02 15.13 17.36
C PHE A 298 -11.82 15.77 16.24
N SER A 299 -13.11 16.00 16.45
CA SER A 299 -13.97 16.67 15.47
C SER A 299 -13.94 18.19 15.66
N LEU A 300 -14.25 18.93 14.60
CA LEU A 300 -14.43 20.39 14.68
C LEU A 300 -15.56 20.80 15.65
N SER A 301 -16.52 19.92 15.92
CA SER A 301 -17.55 20.14 16.95
C SER A 301 -17.01 20.12 18.39
N GLY A 302 -15.71 19.87 18.59
CA GLY A 302 -15.05 19.82 19.89
C GLY A 302 -15.16 18.46 20.58
N THR A 303 -15.64 17.43 19.87
CA THR A 303 -15.76 16.07 20.43
C THR A 303 -14.44 15.32 20.27
N LEU A 304 -13.93 14.75 21.37
CA LEU A 304 -12.77 13.85 21.36
C LEU A 304 -13.22 12.41 21.60
N GLU A 305 -13.09 11.58 20.58
CA GLU A 305 -13.32 10.14 20.67
C GLU A 305 -11.98 9.40 20.80
N THR A 306 -12.01 8.29 21.54
CA THR A 306 -10.84 7.41 21.71
C THR A 306 -11.24 5.98 21.40
N VAL A 307 -10.48 5.32 20.50
CA VAL A 307 -10.74 3.93 20.12
C VAL A 307 -9.50 3.10 20.43
N ARG A 308 -9.67 2.09 21.30
CA ARG A 308 -8.63 1.09 21.59
C ARG A 308 -9.08 -0.30 21.16
N GLY A 309 -8.16 -1.11 20.67
CA GLY A 309 -8.46 -2.49 20.36
C GLY A 309 -7.27 -3.28 19.86
N ARG A 310 -7.43 -4.61 19.89
CA ARG A 310 -6.44 -5.57 19.39
C ARG A 310 -6.35 -5.51 17.86
N GLY A 311 -5.11 -5.55 17.36
CA GLY A 311 -4.77 -5.59 15.95
C GLY A 311 -5.27 -4.39 15.15
N VAL A 312 -5.24 -4.53 13.84
CA VAL A 312 -5.85 -3.66 12.84
C VAL A 312 -6.68 -4.52 11.90
N VAL A 313 -7.92 -4.12 11.62
CA VAL A 313 -8.84 -4.85 10.71
C VAL A 313 -8.90 -6.37 10.95
N GLY A 314 -8.83 -6.78 12.23
CA GLY A 314 -8.87 -8.20 12.64
C GLY A 314 -7.53 -8.95 12.52
N ARG A 315 -6.44 -8.26 12.19
CA ARG A 315 -5.10 -8.83 12.01
C ARG A 315 -4.07 -8.23 12.97
N GLU A 316 -3.08 -9.03 13.35
CA GLU A 316 -1.91 -8.63 14.11
C GLU A 316 -0.66 -8.93 13.26
N PRO A 317 -0.36 -8.07 12.27
CA PRO A 317 0.69 -8.34 11.31
C PRO A 317 2.06 -8.44 11.98
N VAL A 318 2.83 -9.45 11.56
CA VAL A 318 4.25 -9.59 11.87
C VAL A 318 5.04 -8.92 10.74
N LEU A 319 5.94 -8.01 11.10
CA LEU A 319 6.83 -7.33 10.18
C LEU A 319 8.25 -7.87 10.34
N SER A 320 8.77 -8.53 9.31
CA SER A 320 10.12 -9.11 9.26
C SER A 320 10.85 -8.68 7.99
N LYS A 321 12.10 -9.11 7.78
CA LYS A 321 12.81 -8.82 6.52
C LYS A 321 12.13 -9.44 5.30
N GLU A 322 11.51 -10.60 5.47
CA GLU A 322 10.79 -11.32 4.42
C GLU A 322 9.41 -10.69 4.16
N GLN A 323 8.84 -10.02 5.15
CA GLN A 323 7.54 -9.34 5.08
C GLN A 323 7.65 -7.95 5.73
N PRO A 324 8.37 -7.02 5.10
CA PRO A 324 8.77 -5.77 5.75
C PRO A 324 7.64 -4.75 5.82
N ALA A 325 6.51 -4.98 5.17
CA ALA A 325 5.41 -4.03 5.15
C ALA A 325 4.05 -4.69 5.28
N PHE A 326 3.09 -3.93 5.81
CA PHE A 326 1.69 -4.28 5.88
C PHE A 326 0.85 -3.05 5.53
N GLN A 327 -0.17 -3.22 4.68
CA GLN A 327 -1.07 -2.14 4.28
C GLN A 327 -2.53 -2.52 4.51
N TYR A 328 -3.30 -1.58 5.04
CA TYR A 328 -4.73 -1.76 5.22
C TYR A 328 -5.49 -0.47 5.00
N SER A 329 -6.76 -0.62 4.64
CA SER A 329 -7.73 0.47 4.59
C SER A 329 -8.76 0.29 5.70
N SER A 330 -9.25 1.39 6.24
CA SER A 330 -10.43 1.40 7.13
C SER A 330 -11.12 2.75 7.03
N HIS A 331 -12.20 2.93 7.79
CA HIS A 331 -13.12 4.05 7.64
C HIS A 331 -13.35 4.75 8.97
N VAL A 332 -13.69 6.03 8.89
CA VAL A 332 -14.12 6.85 10.01
C VAL A 332 -15.27 7.73 9.54
N SER A 333 -16.21 8.01 10.43
CA SER A 333 -17.27 8.98 10.19
C SER A 333 -17.31 10.02 11.31
N LEU A 334 -17.65 11.26 10.95
CA LEU A 334 -17.80 12.37 11.88
C LEU A 334 -19.14 13.06 11.65
N GLN A 335 -19.72 13.60 12.72
CA GLN A 335 -20.85 14.54 12.65
C GLN A 335 -20.36 16.00 12.48
N ALA A 336 -19.24 16.17 11.79
CA ALA A 336 -18.61 17.46 11.52
C ALA A 336 -17.89 17.40 10.16
N PRO A 337 -17.81 18.51 9.42
CA PRO A 337 -17.18 18.56 8.09
C PRO A 337 -15.66 18.41 8.15
N SER A 338 -15.06 18.62 9.33
CA SER A 338 -13.63 18.39 9.51
C SER A 338 -13.27 17.86 10.89
N GLY A 339 -12.05 17.35 10.99
CA GLY A 339 -11.45 16.86 12.22
C GLY A 339 -9.99 16.45 12.03
N HIS A 340 -9.39 15.97 13.11
CA HIS A 340 -8.03 15.45 13.12
C HIS A 340 -8.00 14.07 13.76
N MET A 341 -7.18 13.19 13.20
CA MET A 341 -6.93 11.86 13.75
C MET A 341 -5.44 11.66 13.99
N TRP A 342 -5.12 11.04 15.11
CA TRP A 342 -3.78 10.58 15.45
C TRP A 342 -3.87 9.41 16.41
N GLY A 343 -2.74 8.76 16.67
CA GLY A 343 -2.76 7.60 17.53
C GLY A 343 -1.42 6.94 17.71
N THR A 344 -1.49 5.71 18.20
CA THR A 344 -0.34 4.85 18.44
C THR A 344 -0.69 3.40 18.11
N PHE A 345 0.28 2.68 17.55
CA PHE A 345 0.26 1.22 17.50
C PHE A 345 1.18 0.69 18.59
N ARG A 346 0.70 -0.25 19.38
CA ARG A 346 1.55 -1.00 20.30
C ARG A 346 2.20 -2.14 19.53
N ILE A 347 3.51 -2.12 19.48
CA ILE A 347 4.34 -3.11 18.81
C ILE A 347 5.05 -3.97 19.87
N GLU A 348 5.05 -5.28 19.67
CA GLU A 348 5.77 -6.25 20.49
C GLU A 348 6.97 -6.82 19.72
N ARG A 349 8.12 -6.92 20.39
CA ARG A 349 9.32 -7.58 19.89
C ARG A 349 9.32 -9.08 20.21
N THR A 350 10.24 -9.81 19.59
CA THR A 350 10.42 -11.25 19.87
C THR A 350 10.85 -11.57 21.31
N ASP A 351 11.43 -10.61 22.03
CA ASP A 351 11.83 -10.75 23.44
C ASP A 351 10.68 -10.44 24.42
N GLY A 352 9.48 -10.10 23.93
CA GLY A 352 8.31 -9.72 24.73
C GLY A 352 8.29 -8.25 25.19
N SER A 353 9.34 -7.48 24.92
CA SER A 353 9.31 -6.03 25.12
C SER A 353 8.36 -5.36 24.13
N HIS A 354 7.84 -4.18 24.50
CA HIS A 354 6.91 -3.43 23.65
C HIS A 354 7.26 -1.95 23.61
N PHE A 355 6.87 -1.31 22.52
CA PHE A 355 6.99 0.12 22.30
C PHE A 355 5.80 0.64 21.49
N ASP A 356 5.57 1.96 21.57
CA ASP A 356 4.46 2.61 20.89
C ASP A 356 4.98 3.33 19.64
N VAL A 357 4.51 2.88 18.47
CA VAL A 357 4.76 3.54 17.19
C VAL A 357 3.71 4.60 16.96
N ARG A 358 4.14 5.84 16.68
CA ARG A 358 3.23 6.95 16.45
C ARG A 358 2.54 6.83 15.10
N ILE A 359 1.26 7.16 15.10
CA ILE A 359 0.51 7.45 13.88
C ILE A 359 0.50 8.98 13.74
N PRO A 360 1.13 9.54 12.70
CA PRO A 360 1.24 10.98 12.57
C PRO A 360 -0.15 11.61 12.50
N PRO A 361 -0.37 12.79 13.13
CA PRO A 361 -1.61 13.52 12.97
C PRO A 361 -1.90 13.84 11.51
N PHE A 362 -3.13 13.54 11.08
CA PHE A 362 -3.65 13.86 9.76
C PHE A 362 -5.03 14.50 9.85
N SER A 363 -5.34 15.35 8.88
CA SER A 363 -6.62 16.06 8.79
C SER A 363 -7.65 15.23 8.03
N LEU A 364 -8.89 15.37 8.46
CA LEU A 364 -10.08 14.90 7.76
C LEU A 364 -10.79 16.17 7.30
N GLU A 365 -10.72 16.47 6.01
CA GLU A 365 -11.37 17.64 5.43
C GLU A 365 -12.45 17.19 4.46
N SER A 366 -13.63 17.80 4.54
CA SER A 366 -14.66 17.69 3.50
C SER A 366 -14.37 18.67 2.36
N ASN A 367 -14.93 18.39 1.19
CA ASN A 367 -14.93 19.39 0.12
C ASN A 367 -15.78 20.61 0.54
N LYS A 368 -15.29 21.82 0.27
CA LYS A 368 -15.99 23.09 0.56
C LYS A 368 -17.18 23.35 -0.37
N ASP A 369 -17.22 22.69 -1.53
CA ASP A 369 -18.19 22.96 -2.58
C ASP A 369 -19.48 22.12 -2.49
N ASP A 370 -19.68 21.33 -1.43
CA ASP A 370 -20.84 20.41 -1.23
C ASP A 370 -21.20 19.51 -2.41
N LYS A 371 -20.31 19.38 -3.41
CA LYS A 371 -20.50 18.46 -4.53
C LYS A 371 -20.50 17.04 -3.97
N ALA A 372 -21.42 16.21 -4.42
CA ALA A 372 -21.38 14.79 -4.06
C ALA A 372 -20.08 14.18 -4.62
N PRO A 373 -19.35 13.37 -3.83
CA PRO A 373 -18.26 12.57 -4.38
C PRO A 373 -18.75 11.62 -5.47
N PRO A 374 -17.83 11.05 -6.27
CA PRO A 374 -18.17 10.01 -7.20
C PRO A 374 -18.90 8.88 -6.47
N ALA A 375 -20.22 8.81 -6.67
CA ALA A 375 -20.93 7.55 -6.55
C ALA A 375 -20.19 6.56 -7.45
N GLY A 376 -19.88 5.37 -6.91
CA GLY A 376 -19.33 4.28 -7.71
C GLY A 376 -20.16 4.11 -8.97
N TYR A 377 -19.52 3.85 -10.11
CA TYR A 377 -20.27 3.51 -11.30
C TYR A 377 -21.06 2.22 -11.01
N THR A 378 -22.38 2.25 -11.21
CA THR A 378 -23.07 1.05 -11.66
C THR A 378 -22.59 0.82 -13.08
N PHE A 379 -21.60 -0.07 -13.22
CA PHE A 379 -21.19 -0.58 -14.53
C PHE A 379 -22.26 -1.49 -15.11
#